data_AF-A0A5B8VG15-F1
#
_entry.id   AF-A0A5B8VG15-F1
#
_cell.length_a   1.000
_cell.length_b   1.000
_cell.length_c   1.000
_cell.angle_alpha   90.00
_cell.angle_beta   90.00
_cell.angle_gamma   90.00
#
_symmetry.space_group_name_H-M   'P 1'
#
loop_
_entity.id
_entity.type
_entity.pdbx_description
1 polymer ?
#
loop_
_entity_poly.entity_id
_entity_poly.type
_entity_poly.pdbx_seq_one_letter_code
_entity_poly.pdbx_strand_id
1 'polypeptide(L)'
;MKRIMILLFLCFAVQVLHAQTIAEWFQQKKTQIKYLVEQIGALKVYAGYLEKGYSIAKEGINTINDIKHGDFFLHEGHFDSLKIVNPVIAASFYVADAVVLATKIEAAAKAGTTQVLANDFFMDAEKEYLQRVYNNIINGAAADLDQLTTFIMDGELQMTDDERLQNIKVMYASLQDKYAFVQSFSKQAQMLSVQRIKQQSETDRVKKLYNIK
;
A
#
# COMPACT_ATOMS: atom_id res chain seq x y z
N MET A 1 98.09 11.38 27.80
CA MET A 1 97.63 11.45 26.39
C MET A 1 96.19 10.97 26.24
N LYS A 2 95.84 9.71 26.55
CA LYS A 2 94.45 9.17 26.44
C LYS A 2 93.39 9.95 27.26
N ARG A 3 93.72 10.40 28.48
CA ARG A 3 92.81 11.18 29.35
C ARG A 3 92.51 12.60 28.83
N ILE A 4 93.47 13.21 28.12
CA ILE A 4 93.30 14.55 27.52
C ILE A 4 92.43 14.46 26.27
N MET A 5 92.58 13.38 25.49
CA MET A 5 91.75 13.11 24.31
C MET A 5 90.28 12.83 24.69
N ILE A 6 90.04 12.17 25.82
CA ILE A 6 88.67 11.93 26.33
C ILE A 6 88.03 13.25 26.81
N LEU A 7 88.79 14.12 27.47
CA LEU A 7 88.32 15.44 27.91
C LEU A 7 87.98 16.37 26.72
N LEU A 8 88.80 16.35 25.68
CA LEU A 8 88.56 17.11 24.44
C LEU A 8 87.35 16.58 23.66
N PHE A 9 87.16 15.25 23.62
CA PHE A 9 85.99 14.62 23.01
C PHE A 9 84.70 14.93 23.80
N LEU A 10 84.76 14.99 25.13
CA LEU A 10 83.63 15.37 25.98
C LEU A 10 83.22 16.84 25.77
N CYS A 11 84.19 17.75 25.65
CA CYS A 11 83.91 19.18 25.39
C CYS A 11 83.29 19.42 24.01
N PHE A 12 83.66 18.64 23.00
CA PHE A 12 83.09 18.76 21.65
C PHE A 12 81.67 18.16 21.57
N ALA A 13 81.38 17.12 22.35
CA ALA A 13 80.05 16.50 22.41
C ALA A 13 78.96 17.42 23.02
N VAL A 14 79.34 18.41 23.83
CA VAL A 14 78.38 19.37 24.44
C VAL A 14 77.87 20.40 23.42
N GLN A 15 78.59 20.64 22.32
CA GLN A 15 78.21 21.68 21.34
C GLN A 15 77.07 21.25 20.39
N VAL A 16 76.65 19.98 20.42
CA VAL A 16 75.60 19.45 19.53
C VAL A 16 74.23 19.43 20.20
N LEU A 17 74.13 19.79 21.48
CA LEU A 17 72.86 19.83 22.23
C LEU A 17 72.35 21.27 22.32
N HIS A 18 71.55 21.70 21.34
CA HIS A 18 70.84 22.99 21.31
C HIS A 18 69.62 23.00 22.25
N ALA A 19 69.77 22.47 23.46
CA ALA A 19 68.67 22.35 24.41
C ALA A 19 68.56 23.52 25.40
N GLN A 20 69.62 24.34 25.58
CA GLN A 20 69.62 25.43 26.57
C GLN A 20 70.26 26.73 26.06
N THR A 21 69.56 27.86 26.27
CA THR A 21 70.00 29.20 25.85
C THR A 21 70.55 30.02 27.02
N ILE A 22 71.43 30.98 26.76
CA ILE A 22 72.01 31.90 27.78
C ILE A 22 70.90 32.67 28.54
N ALA A 23 69.75 32.91 27.90
CA ALA A 23 68.58 33.53 28.51
C ALA A 23 67.94 32.65 29.61
N GLU A 24 68.05 31.32 29.53
CA GLU A 24 67.54 30.40 30.56
C GLU A 24 68.43 30.36 31.80
N TRP A 25 69.69 30.76 31.68
CA TRP A 25 70.65 30.81 32.79
C TRP A 25 70.58 32.12 33.61
N PHE A 26 70.28 33.26 32.96
CA PHE A 26 70.24 34.59 33.61
C PHE A 26 68.84 35.23 33.70
N GLN A 27 67.86 34.79 32.91
CA GLN A 27 66.46 35.25 32.95
C GLN A 27 65.45 34.09 33.03
N GLN A 28 65.84 32.99 33.71
CA GLN A 28 65.10 31.73 33.79
C GLN A 28 63.58 31.88 34.00
N LYS A 29 63.16 32.70 34.97
CA LYS A 29 61.74 32.95 35.26
C LYS A 29 61.01 33.64 34.09
N LYS A 30 61.66 34.60 33.42
CA LYS A 30 61.07 35.35 32.30
C LYS A 30 60.93 34.46 31.06
N THR A 31 61.91 33.59 30.81
CA THR A 31 61.84 32.61 29.71
C THR A 31 60.78 31.54 29.96
N GLN A 32 60.66 31.04 31.20
CA GLN A 32 59.55 30.14 31.59
C GLN A 32 58.18 30.78 31.41
N ILE A 33 58.02 32.05 31.82
CA ILE A 33 56.78 32.80 31.59
C ILE A 33 56.46 32.89 30.09
N LYS A 34 57.45 33.18 29.25
CA LYS A 34 57.27 33.22 27.79
C LYS A 34 56.76 31.88 27.24
N TYR A 35 57.39 30.76 27.61
CA TYR A 35 56.95 29.43 27.17
C TYR A 35 55.54 29.10 27.66
N LEU A 36 55.19 29.42 28.91
CA LEU A 36 53.84 29.20 29.43
C LEU A 36 52.80 30.03 28.69
N VAL A 37 53.11 31.28 28.31
CA VAL A 37 52.21 32.11 27.48
C VAL A 37 52.02 31.50 26.09
N GLU A 38 53.09 31.01 25.46
CA GLU A 38 53.02 30.30 24.17
C GLU A 38 52.18 29.02 24.28
N GLN A 39 52.34 28.25 25.36
CA GLN A 39 51.53 27.06 25.64
C GLN A 39 50.06 27.38 25.87
N ILE A 40 49.74 28.44 26.64
CA ILE A 40 48.37 28.92 26.82
C ILE A 40 47.77 29.33 25.47
N GLY A 41 48.55 30.01 24.62
CA GLY A 41 48.16 30.35 23.26
C GLY A 41 47.80 29.12 22.42
N ALA A 42 48.67 28.11 22.42
CA ALA A 42 48.43 26.85 21.72
C ALA A 42 47.21 26.09 22.25
N LEU A 43 47.06 25.99 23.58
CA LEU A 43 45.90 25.35 24.22
C LEU A 43 44.59 26.09 23.88
N LYS A 44 44.60 27.42 23.81
CA LYS A 44 43.44 28.21 23.40
C LYS A 44 43.03 27.92 21.95
N VAL A 45 44.00 27.73 21.06
CA VAL A 45 43.74 27.29 19.67
C VAL A 45 43.14 25.89 19.63
N TYR A 46 43.71 24.93 20.37
CA TYR A 46 43.17 23.58 20.46
C TYR A 46 41.75 23.54 21.04
N ALA A 47 41.47 24.36 22.07
CA ALA A 47 40.13 24.50 22.63
C ALA A 47 39.13 24.99 21.56
N GLY A 48 39.51 25.97 20.74
CA GLY A 48 38.68 26.43 19.62
C GLY A 48 38.44 25.35 18.55
N TYR A 49 39.45 24.54 18.22
CA TYR A 49 39.26 23.40 17.31
C TYR A 49 38.35 22.32 17.89
N LEU A 50 38.48 22.02 19.18
CA LEU A 50 37.60 21.07 19.87
C LEU A 50 36.15 21.58 19.88
N GLU A 51 35.93 22.83 20.26
CA GLU A 51 34.61 23.48 20.22
C GLU A 51 33.98 23.39 18.82
N LYS A 52 34.76 23.73 17.78
CA LYS A 52 34.32 23.61 16.39
C LYS A 52 34.00 22.16 16.00
N GLY A 53 34.83 21.20 16.39
CA GLY A 53 34.61 19.78 16.13
C GLY A 53 33.31 19.26 16.78
N TYR A 54 33.06 19.65 18.03
CA TYR A 54 31.80 19.35 18.72
C TYR A 54 30.59 20.03 18.07
N SER A 55 30.72 21.29 17.63
CA SER A 55 29.64 21.99 16.91
C SER A 55 29.28 21.27 15.62
N ILE A 56 30.27 20.90 14.81
CA ILE A 56 30.07 20.16 13.55
C ILE A 56 29.40 18.82 13.81
N ALA A 57 29.86 18.06 14.81
CA ALA A 57 29.25 16.77 15.14
C ALA A 57 27.80 16.94 15.58
N LYS A 58 27.51 17.93 16.43
CA LYS A 58 26.14 18.23 16.91
C LYS A 58 25.22 18.67 15.78
N GLU A 59 25.66 19.61 14.94
CA GLU A 59 24.92 20.08 13.77
C GLU A 59 24.67 18.95 12.77
N GLY A 60 25.69 18.11 12.53
CA GLY A 60 25.58 16.94 11.66
C GLY A 60 24.57 15.92 12.17
N ILE A 61 24.60 15.59 13.46
CA ILE A 61 23.62 14.68 14.08
C ILE A 61 22.21 15.25 13.99
N ASN A 62 22.02 16.53 14.28
CA ASN A 62 20.71 17.18 14.16
C ASN A 62 20.22 17.16 12.70
N THR A 63 21.09 17.49 11.74
CA THR A 63 20.75 17.46 10.31
C THR A 63 20.33 16.07 9.85
N ILE A 64 21.07 15.02 10.23
CA ILE A 64 20.70 13.63 9.92
C ILE A 64 19.36 13.28 10.55
N ASN A 65 19.12 13.70 11.79
CA ASN A 65 17.86 13.47 12.47
C ASN A 65 16.68 14.13 11.74
N ASP A 66 16.85 15.38 11.29
CA ASP A 66 15.82 16.13 10.58
C ASP A 66 15.52 15.50 9.21
N ILE A 67 16.54 15.10 8.45
CA ILE A 67 16.38 14.39 7.17
C ILE A 67 15.64 13.07 7.39
N LYS A 68 16.06 12.27 8.39
CA LYS A 68 15.43 10.99 8.70
C LYS A 68 13.95 11.15 9.03
N HIS A 69 13.60 12.13 9.86
CA HIS A 69 12.20 12.38 10.20
C HIS A 69 11.40 12.87 8.98
N GLY A 70 11.96 13.78 8.19
CA GLY A 70 11.33 14.26 6.96
C GLY A 70 11.04 13.12 5.96
N ASP A 71 12.01 12.25 5.74
CA ASP A 71 11.87 11.05 4.89
C ASP A 71 10.77 10.12 5.41
N PHE A 72 10.76 9.85 6.72
CA PHE A 72 9.72 9.03 7.35
C PHE A 72 8.32 9.64 7.16
N PHE A 73 8.16 10.95 7.38
CA PHE A 73 6.87 11.63 7.21
C PHE A 73 6.38 11.65 5.76
N LEU A 74 7.29 11.76 4.79
CA LEU A 74 6.94 11.65 3.37
C LEU A 74 6.41 10.26 3.03
N HIS A 75 7.05 9.21 3.55
CA HIS A 75 6.59 7.84 3.37
C HIS A 75 5.27 7.58 4.08
N GLU A 76 5.13 8.01 5.34
CA GLU A 76 3.88 7.93 6.09
C GLU A 76 2.73 8.61 5.33
N GLY A 77 2.93 9.87 4.91
CA GLY A 77 1.93 10.62 4.14
C GLY A 77 1.58 9.95 2.81
N HIS A 78 2.55 9.34 2.13
CA HIS A 78 2.29 8.56 0.92
C HIS A 78 1.39 7.35 1.21
N PHE A 79 1.74 6.50 2.17
CA PHE A 79 0.94 5.31 2.51
C PHE A 79 -0.44 5.66 3.08
N ASP A 80 -0.55 6.76 3.83
CA ASP A 80 -1.84 7.25 4.29
C ASP A 80 -2.70 7.78 3.15
N SER A 81 -2.11 8.41 2.14
CA SER A 81 -2.85 8.84 0.95
C SER A 81 -3.47 7.66 0.17
N LEU A 82 -2.84 6.49 0.16
CA LEU A 82 -3.37 5.28 -0.50
C LEU A 82 -4.60 4.69 0.20
N LYS A 83 -4.83 5.05 1.46
CA LYS A 83 -6.02 4.65 2.24
C LYS A 83 -7.22 5.54 1.97
N ILE A 84 -6.98 6.76 1.48
CA ILE A 84 -8.02 7.76 1.24
C ILE A 84 -8.55 7.57 -0.18
N VAL A 85 -9.86 7.40 -0.31
CA VAL A 85 -10.52 7.20 -1.59
C VAL A 85 -10.71 8.54 -2.29
N ASN A 86 -10.29 8.62 -3.55
CA ASN A 86 -10.57 9.78 -4.40
C ASN A 86 -12.09 9.94 -4.62
N PRO A 87 -12.70 11.08 -4.25
CA PRO A 87 -14.14 11.31 -4.39
C PRO A 87 -14.66 11.17 -5.83
N VAL A 88 -13.82 11.47 -6.84
CA VAL A 88 -14.19 11.33 -8.25
C VAL A 88 -14.36 9.86 -8.63
N ILE A 89 -13.55 8.97 -8.04
CA ILE A 89 -13.66 7.52 -8.26
C ILE A 89 -14.87 6.97 -7.52
N ALA A 90 -15.07 7.38 -6.27
CA ALA A 90 -16.24 7.00 -5.47
C ALA A 90 -17.57 7.44 -6.12
N ALA A 91 -17.58 8.59 -6.77
CA ALA A 91 -18.74 9.11 -7.51
C ALA A 91 -18.75 8.73 -9.01
N SER A 92 -17.90 7.79 -9.44
CA SER A 92 -17.81 7.41 -10.85
C SER A 92 -19.08 6.72 -11.36
N PHE A 93 -19.29 6.79 -12.68
CA PHE A 93 -20.41 6.11 -13.36
C PHE A 93 -20.50 4.62 -13.00
N TYR A 94 -19.36 3.93 -12.90
CA TYR A 94 -19.31 2.50 -12.60
C TYR A 94 -19.92 2.16 -11.24
N VAL A 95 -19.70 3.00 -10.22
CA VAL A 95 -20.26 2.81 -8.88
C VAL A 95 -21.78 2.97 -8.91
N ALA A 96 -22.26 4.06 -9.49
CA ALA A 96 -23.69 4.32 -9.57
C ALA A 96 -24.43 3.25 -10.40
N ASP A 97 -23.87 2.88 -11.56
CA ASP A 97 -24.50 1.89 -12.44
C ASP A 97 -24.38 0.46 -11.89
N ALA A 98 -23.33 0.13 -11.11
CA ALA A 98 -23.24 -1.17 -10.41
C ALA A 98 -24.43 -1.39 -9.47
N VAL A 99 -24.82 -0.37 -8.69
CA VAL A 99 -25.99 -0.45 -7.80
C VAL A 99 -27.27 -0.63 -8.61
N VAL A 100 -27.45 0.13 -9.70
CA VAL A 100 -28.59 -0.02 -10.60
C VAL A 100 -28.62 -1.42 -11.22
N LEU A 101 -27.49 -1.95 -11.64
CA LEU A 101 -27.40 -3.26 -12.26
C LEU A 101 -27.71 -4.39 -11.28
N ALA A 102 -27.21 -4.31 -10.04
CA ALA A 102 -27.54 -5.25 -8.97
C ALA A 102 -29.05 -5.29 -8.68
N THR A 103 -29.72 -4.12 -8.63
CA THR A 103 -31.18 -4.08 -8.45
C THR A 103 -31.94 -4.68 -9.65
N LYS A 104 -31.45 -4.48 -10.88
CA LYS A 104 -32.02 -5.13 -12.08
C LYS A 104 -31.84 -6.65 -12.06
N ILE A 105 -30.69 -7.14 -11.59
CA ILE A 105 -30.43 -8.58 -11.42
C ILE A 105 -31.43 -9.16 -10.41
N GLU A 106 -31.57 -8.52 -9.24
CA GLU A 106 -32.49 -8.96 -8.20
C GLU A 106 -33.93 -9.01 -8.71
N ALA A 107 -34.38 -7.94 -9.38
CA ALA A 107 -35.71 -7.88 -9.96
C ALA A 107 -35.95 -8.98 -11.00
N ALA A 108 -34.99 -9.20 -11.91
CA ALA A 108 -35.09 -10.23 -12.95
C ALA A 108 -35.11 -11.65 -12.34
N ALA A 109 -34.25 -11.93 -11.36
CA ALA A 109 -34.17 -13.22 -10.68
C ALA A 109 -35.44 -13.52 -9.87
N LYS A 110 -35.99 -12.53 -9.16
CA LYS A 110 -37.27 -12.66 -8.45
C LYS A 110 -38.42 -12.89 -9.41
N ALA A 111 -38.50 -12.14 -10.51
CA ALA A 111 -39.52 -12.33 -11.53
C ALA A 111 -39.44 -13.75 -12.15
N GLY A 112 -38.23 -14.21 -12.50
CA GLY A 112 -38.00 -15.56 -13.00
C GLY A 112 -38.40 -16.64 -12.00
N THR A 113 -38.12 -16.42 -10.71
CA THR A 113 -38.53 -17.33 -9.62
C THR A 113 -40.05 -17.43 -9.53
N THR A 114 -40.77 -16.30 -9.53
CA THR A 114 -42.24 -16.29 -9.52
C THR A 114 -42.83 -17.00 -10.74
N GLN A 115 -42.28 -16.77 -11.93
CA GLN A 115 -42.72 -17.42 -13.17
C GLN A 115 -42.54 -18.94 -13.13
N VAL A 116 -41.41 -19.42 -12.59
CA VAL A 116 -41.14 -20.87 -12.47
C VAL A 116 -42.07 -21.53 -11.45
N LEU A 117 -42.30 -20.89 -10.31
CA LEU A 117 -43.17 -21.45 -9.26
C LEU A 117 -44.62 -21.59 -9.72
N ALA A 118 -45.13 -20.58 -10.42
CA ALA A 118 -46.49 -20.55 -10.96
C ALA A 118 -46.72 -21.48 -12.16
N ASN A 119 -45.69 -22.17 -12.64
CA ASN A 119 -45.75 -22.96 -13.86
C ASN A 119 -45.86 -24.45 -13.55
N ASP A 120 -47.01 -25.03 -13.92
CA ASP A 120 -47.34 -26.44 -13.65
C ASP A 120 -46.60 -27.44 -14.56
N PHE A 121 -45.87 -26.96 -15.58
CA PHE A 121 -45.10 -27.80 -16.49
C PHE A 121 -43.68 -28.09 -15.99
N PHE A 122 -43.30 -27.60 -14.81
CA PHE A 122 -42.09 -27.98 -14.10
C PHE A 122 -42.39 -28.92 -12.94
N MET A 123 -41.55 -29.94 -12.79
CA MET A 123 -41.57 -30.81 -11.61
C MET A 123 -41.01 -30.06 -10.40
N ASP A 124 -41.38 -30.46 -9.19
CA ASP A 124 -40.94 -29.79 -7.96
C ASP A 124 -39.41 -29.73 -7.82
N ALA A 125 -38.72 -30.82 -8.17
CA ALA A 125 -37.25 -30.85 -8.17
C ALA A 125 -36.63 -29.84 -9.16
N GLU A 126 -37.28 -29.60 -10.29
CA GLU A 126 -36.84 -28.61 -11.29
C GLU A 126 -37.10 -27.19 -10.80
N LYS A 127 -38.27 -26.95 -10.18
CA LYS A 127 -38.59 -25.67 -9.54
C LYS A 127 -37.55 -25.33 -8.48
N GLU A 128 -37.21 -26.30 -7.62
CA GLU A 128 -36.19 -26.12 -6.59
C GLU A 128 -34.80 -25.80 -7.18
N TYR A 129 -34.41 -26.50 -8.24
CA TYR A 129 -33.15 -26.21 -8.95
C TYR A 129 -33.12 -24.80 -9.54
N LEU A 130 -34.17 -24.41 -10.27
CA LEU A 130 -34.27 -23.10 -10.90
C LEU A 130 -34.25 -21.97 -9.84
N GLN A 131 -34.97 -22.15 -8.73
CA GLN A 131 -34.94 -21.22 -7.58
C GLN A 131 -33.54 -21.08 -6.99
N ARG A 132 -32.84 -22.21 -6.79
CA ARG A 132 -31.46 -22.20 -6.28
C ARG A 132 -30.53 -21.43 -7.21
N VAL A 133 -30.66 -21.57 -8.52
CA VAL A 133 -29.85 -20.80 -9.48
C VAL A 133 -30.15 -19.29 -9.37
N TYR A 134 -31.43 -18.89 -9.31
CA TYR A 134 -31.78 -17.47 -9.13
C TYR A 134 -31.25 -16.89 -7.81
N ASN A 135 -31.39 -17.64 -6.71
CA ASN A 135 -30.87 -17.22 -5.41
C ASN A 135 -29.34 -17.09 -5.42
N ASN A 136 -28.63 -18.01 -6.08
CA ASN A 136 -27.17 -17.93 -6.21
C ASN A 136 -26.74 -16.68 -6.97
N ILE A 137 -27.48 -16.28 -8.01
CA ILE A 137 -27.18 -15.05 -8.76
C ILE A 137 -27.45 -13.80 -7.93
N ILE A 138 -28.55 -13.75 -7.16
CA ILE A 138 -28.85 -12.66 -6.23
C ILE A 138 -27.72 -12.54 -5.21
N ASN A 139 -27.33 -13.64 -4.57
CA ASN A 139 -26.26 -13.65 -3.57
C ASN A 139 -24.92 -13.24 -4.17
N GLY A 140 -24.63 -13.67 -5.41
CA GLY A 140 -23.43 -13.26 -6.12
C GLY A 140 -23.39 -11.76 -6.42
N ALA A 141 -24.52 -11.17 -6.82
CA ALA A 141 -24.63 -9.72 -7.04
C ALA A 141 -24.52 -8.92 -5.73
N ALA A 142 -25.07 -9.44 -4.62
CA ALA A 142 -24.91 -8.83 -3.31
C ALA A 142 -23.44 -8.84 -2.86
N ALA A 143 -22.73 -9.96 -3.05
CA ALA A 143 -21.30 -10.05 -2.73
C ALA A 143 -20.44 -9.07 -3.56
N ASP A 144 -20.79 -8.85 -4.84
CA ASP A 144 -20.11 -7.83 -5.66
C ASP A 144 -20.33 -6.41 -5.08
N LEU A 145 -21.52 -6.10 -4.54
CA LEU A 145 -21.80 -4.81 -3.90
C LEU A 145 -21.07 -4.64 -2.56
N ASP A 146 -20.94 -5.72 -1.78
CA ASP A 146 -20.14 -5.70 -0.56
C ASP A 146 -18.66 -5.40 -0.90
N GLN A 147 -18.15 -6.01 -1.97
CA GLN A 147 -16.81 -5.72 -2.48
C GLN A 147 -16.68 -4.29 -3.02
N LEU A 148 -17.71 -3.78 -3.71
CA LEU A 148 -17.71 -2.37 -4.13
C LEU A 148 -17.61 -1.43 -2.94
N THR A 149 -18.27 -1.76 -1.83
CA THR A 149 -18.23 -0.98 -0.60
C THR A 149 -16.81 -0.86 -0.04
N THR A 150 -16.02 -1.94 -0.05
CA THR A 150 -14.62 -1.90 0.39
C THR A 150 -13.73 -1.07 -0.54
N PHE A 151 -14.09 -0.95 -1.83
CA PHE A 151 -13.36 -0.09 -2.77
C PHE A 151 -13.69 1.39 -2.64
N ILE A 152 -14.84 1.76 -2.09
CA ILE A 152 -15.27 3.18 -1.98
C ILE A 152 -15.18 3.73 -0.55
N MET A 153 -14.86 2.89 0.44
CA MET A 153 -14.64 3.31 1.82
C MET A 153 -13.17 3.57 2.12
N ASP A 154 -12.92 4.66 2.85
CA ASP A 154 -11.59 5.02 3.35
C ASP A 154 -11.08 4.00 4.37
N GLY A 155 -9.76 3.76 4.38
CA GLY A 155 -9.10 2.97 5.41
C GLY A 155 -9.20 1.45 5.24
N GLU A 156 -10.13 0.95 4.43
CA GLU A 156 -10.30 -0.49 4.18
C GLU A 156 -9.13 -1.08 3.39
N LEU A 157 -8.61 -0.35 2.41
CA LEU A 157 -7.59 -0.83 1.47
C LEU A 157 -6.57 0.26 1.16
N GLN A 158 -5.30 -0.15 1.04
CA GLN A 158 -4.20 0.68 0.54
C GLN A 158 -3.98 0.35 -0.94
N MET A 159 -4.42 1.22 -1.84
CA MET A 159 -4.25 1.05 -3.28
C MET A 159 -4.18 2.39 -3.99
N THR A 160 -3.55 2.42 -5.16
CA THR A 160 -3.53 3.62 -6.00
C THR A 160 -4.90 3.86 -6.65
N ASP A 161 -5.14 5.09 -7.10
CA ASP A 161 -6.39 5.48 -7.75
C ASP A 161 -6.69 4.67 -9.03
N ASP A 162 -5.66 4.38 -9.83
CA ASP A 162 -5.79 3.59 -11.05
C ASP A 162 -6.10 2.12 -10.76
N GLU A 163 -5.43 1.54 -9.75
CA GLU A 163 -5.72 0.17 -9.27
C GLU A 163 -7.15 0.07 -8.75
N ARG A 164 -7.59 1.06 -7.95
CA ARG A 164 -8.96 1.14 -7.42
C ARG A 164 -10.00 1.19 -8.52
N LEU A 165 -9.81 2.08 -9.49
CA LEU A 165 -10.72 2.20 -10.63
C LEU A 165 -10.75 0.91 -11.46
N GLN A 166 -9.61 0.25 -11.65
CA GLN A 166 -9.55 -1.01 -12.38
C GLN A 166 -10.30 -2.13 -11.65
N ASN A 167 -10.14 -2.24 -10.33
CA ASN A 167 -10.86 -3.21 -9.51
C ASN A 167 -12.38 -2.97 -9.55
N ILE A 168 -12.82 -1.70 -9.49
CA ILE A 168 -14.24 -1.33 -9.66
C ILE A 168 -14.74 -1.75 -11.05
N LYS A 169 -13.97 -1.53 -12.12
CA LYS A 169 -14.37 -1.95 -13.48
C LYS A 169 -14.50 -3.46 -13.62
N VAL A 170 -13.60 -4.23 -13.00
CA VAL A 170 -13.67 -5.70 -13.01
C VAL A 170 -14.93 -6.19 -12.27
N MET A 171 -15.21 -5.64 -11.09
CA MET A 171 -16.44 -5.95 -10.35
C MET A 171 -17.69 -5.54 -11.14
N TYR A 172 -17.67 -4.38 -11.79
CA TYR A 172 -18.77 -3.94 -12.66
C TYR A 172 -19.01 -4.91 -13.83
N ALA A 173 -17.95 -5.40 -14.49
CA ALA A 173 -18.07 -6.41 -15.54
C ALA A 173 -18.68 -7.73 -15.03
N SER A 174 -18.31 -8.14 -13.81
CA SER A 174 -18.91 -9.30 -13.13
C SER A 174 -20.43 -9.17 -12.95
N LEU A 175 -20.91 -7.97 -12.59
CA LEU A 175 -22.36 -7.68 -12.53
C LEU A 175 -23.01 -7.71 -13.92
N GLN A 176 -22.34 -7.20 -14.96
CA GLN A 176 -22.84 -7.26 -16.34
C GLN A 176 -23.02 -8.71 -16.81
N ASP A 177 -22.06 -9.57 -16.51
CA ASP A 177 -22.13 -10.99 -16.84
C ASP A 177 -23.27 -11.69 -16.09
N LYS A 178 -23.45 -11.42 -14.80
CA LYS A 178 -24.58 -11.95 -14.01
C LYS A 178 -25.93 -11.48 -14.54
N TYR A 179 -26.03 -10.23 -14.97
CA TYR A 179 -27.25 -9.70 -15.59
C TYR A 179 -27.54 -10.36 -16.94
N ALA A 180 -26.54 -10.52 -17.79
CA ALA A 180 -26.70 -11.24 -19.06
C ALA A 180 -27.10 -12.71 -18.81
N PHE A 181 -26.47 -13.33 -17.82
CA PHE A 181 -26.76 -14.70 -17.42
C PHE A 181 -28.22 -14.85 -16.99
N VAL A 182 -28.72 -14.04 -16.04
CA VAL A 182 -30.09 -14.20 -15.53
C VAL A 182 -31.12 -14.03 -16.64
N GLN A 183 -30.92 -13.09 -17.56
CA GLN A 183 -31.80 -12.90 -18.73
C GLN A 183 -31.80 -14.13 -19.64
N SER A 184 -30.61 -14.65 -19.98
CA SER A 184 -30.49 -15.83 -20.85
C SER A 184 -31.05 -17.09 -20.19
N PHE A 185 -30.84 -17.26 -18.88
CA PHE A 185 -31.31 -18.40 -18.11
C PHE A 185 -32.84 -18.39 -17.97
N SER A 186 -33.44 -17.23 -17.64
CA SER A 186 -34.90 -17.09 -17.61
C SER A 186 -35.54 -17.38 -18.96
N LYS A 187 -34.94 -16.90 -20.06
CA LYS A 187 -35.42 -17.20 -21.41
C LYS A 187 -35.37 -18.70 -21.74
N GLN A 188 -34.31 -19.39 -21.33
CA GLN A 188 -34.18 -20.84 -21.52
C GLN A 188 -35.23 -21.61 -20.71
N ALA A 189 -35.45 -21.24 -19.45
CA ALA A 189 -36.51 -21.83 -18.63
C ALA A 189 -37.89 -21.63 -19.27
N GLN A 190 -38.20 -20.41 -19.70
CA GLN A 190 -39.46 -20.12 -20.39
C GLN A 190 -39.62 -20.95 -21.68
N MET A 191 -38.57 -21.06 -22.49
CA MET A 191 -38.59 -21.86 -23.72
C MET A 191 -38.88 -23.34 -23.44
N LEU A 192 -38.25 -23.91 -22.40
CA LEU A 192 -38.49 -25.29 -21.99
C LEU A 192 -39.97 -25.52 -21.60
N SER A 193 -40.56 -24.59 -20.84
CA SER A 193 -41.98 -24.67 -20.52
C SER A 193 -42.87 -24.62 -21.77
N VAL A 194 -42.59 -23.70 -22.71
CA VAL A 194 -43.35 -23.59 -23.97
C VAL A 194 -43.25 -24.89 -24.79
N GLN A 195 -42.07 -25.51 -24.83
CA GLN A 195 -41.89 -26.80 -25.51
C GLN A 195 -42.74 -27.90 -24.86
N ARG A 196 -42.78 -27.97 -23.52
CA ARG A 196 -43.60 -28.94 -22.79
C ARG A 196 -45.11 -28.72 -22.99
N ILE A 197 -45.56 -27.47 -23.00
CA ILE A 197 -46.96 -27.12 -23.32
C ILE A 197 -47.32 -27.64 -24.71
N LYS A 198 -46.44 -27.43 -25.70
CA LYS A 198 -46.66 -27.91 -27.06
C LYS A 198 -46.71 -29.45 -27.14
N GLN A 199 -45.77 -30.14 -26.47
CA GLN A 199 -45.75 -31.60 -26.42
C GLN A 199 -47.01 -32.19 -25.77
N GLN A 200 -47.49 -31.58 -24.68
CA GLN A 200 -48.73 -32.00 -24.03
C GLN A 200 -49.94 -31.79 -24.97
N SER A 201 -50.03 -30.64 -25.63
CA SER A 201 -51.10 -30.34 -26.57
C SER A 201 -51.12 -31.29 -27.79
N GLU A 202 -49.95 -31.63 -28.33
CA GLU A 202 -49.81 -32.61 -29.41
C GLU A 202 -50.24 -34.01 -28.95
N THR A 203 -49.83 -34.42 -27.74
CA THR A 203 -50.24 -35.69 -27.14
C THR A 203 -51.75 -35.76 -26.96
N ASP A 204 -52.38 -34.69 -26.47
CA ASP A 204 -53.83 -34.62 -26.28
C ASP A 204 -54.59 -34.66 -27.62
N ARG A 205 -54.03 -34.04 -28.67
CA ARG A 205 -54.58 -34.11 -30.03
C ARG A 205 -54.52 -35.52 -30.59
N VAL A 206 -53.40 -36.22 -30.44
CA VAL A 206 -53.23 -37.61 -30.88
C VAL A 206 -54.19 -38.53 -30.12
N LYS A 207 -54.29 -38.40 -28.80
CA LYS A 207 -55.26 -39.17 -27.98
C LYS A 207 -56.69 -39.00 -28.47
N LYS A 208 -57.11 -37.77 -28.77
CA LYS A 208 -58.43 -37.48 -29.35
C LYS A 208 -58.62 -38.08 -30.73
N LEU A 209 -57.61 -38.04 -31.61
CA LEU A 209 -57.69 -38.58 -32.96
C LEU A 209 -57.85 -40.11 -32.95
N TYR A 210 -57.15 -40.80 -32.05
CA TYR A 210 -57.18 -42.26 -31.95
C TYR A 210 -58.18 -42.81 -30.92
N ASN A 211 -59.02 -41.96 -30.30
CA ASN A 211 -59.95 -42.33 -29.24
C ASN A 211 -59.29 -43.09 -28.06
N ILE A 212 -58.00 -42.82 -27.83
CA ILE A 212 -57.26 -43.40 -26.72
C ILE A 212 -57.59 -42.55 -25.49
N LYS A 213 -58.30 -43.16 -24.52
CA LYS A 213 -58.57 -42.53 -23.21
C LYS A 213 -57.28 -42.38 -22.41
#